data_AF-A0A2T4VQA8-F1
#
_entry.id   AF-A0A2T4VQA8-F1
#
_cell.length_a   1.000
_cell.length_b   1.000
_cell.length_c   1.000
_cell.angle_alpha   90.00
_cell.angle_beta   90.00
_cell.angle_gamma   90.00
#
_symmetry.space_group_name_H-M   'P 1'
#
loop_
_entity.id
_entity.type
_entity.pdbx_description
1 polymer ?
#
loop_
_entity_poly.entity_id
_entity_poly.type
_entity_poly.pdbx_seq_one_letter_code
_entity_poly.pdbx_strand_id
1 'polypeptide(L)'
;MNWQLPASVRPEFFLLGLLSSLPLLLMLVCVAAGSLVVRLVRRGSLHYRRGSNCWEMGFLQEAQRNFQTAARWSFGGRRTEALARVGLCQLHRGEYAQAVATLEPLMGRALPRSSRVLWAALPGQLALCLTLQGDTSRARRWLEEAHRRCEGTATFLILPEAALLCREGRFGAALQRLDDWWPLLRFEGYLCDRTRLLREFASWRLEPERYARESVVQWLVLPPFRQEELDFFDAHWPLLADFMWTAQVLRKRFGRLRGFKSATRMTPA
;
A
#
# COMPACT_ATOMS: atom_id res chain seq x y z
N MET A 1 45.86 38.92 62.62
CA MET A 1 44.78 37.91 62.74
C MET A 1 45.08 36.79 61.75
N ASN A 2 45.65 35.69 62.24
CA ASN A 2 46.02 34.53 61.42
C ASN A 2 44.83 33.56 61.36
N TRP A 3 44.20 33.44 60.19
CA TRP A 3 43.18 32.42 59.94
C TRP A 3 43.88 31.08 59.64
N GLN A 4 43.95 30.22 60.65
CA GLN A 4 44.33 28.81 60.46
C GLN A 4 43.13 28.07 59.86
N LEU A 5 43.26 27.64 58.60
CA LEU A 5 42.30 26.73 57.97
C LEU A 5 42.37 25.35 58.66
N PRO A 6 41.24 24.74 59.03
CA PRO A 6 41.23 23.43 59.67
C PRO A 6 41.82 22.37 58.72
N ALA A 7 42.90 21.76 59.18
CA ALA A 7 43.47 20.57 58.57
C ALA A 7 42.48 19.40 58.66
N SER A 8 42.55 18.54 57.64
CA SER A 8 41.90 17.22 57.52
C SER A 8 40.43 17.18 57.07
N VAL A 9 40.19 17.52 55.80
CA VAL A 9 39.20 16.75 55.03
C VAL A 9 39.97 15.60 54.37
N ARG A 10 39.81 14.38 54.88
CA ARG A 10 40.47 13.20 54.32
C ARG A 10 39.90 12.92 52.92
N PRO A 11 40.75 12.75 51.88
CA PRO A 11 40.30 12.54 50.49
C PRO A 11 39.43 11.28 50.30
N GLU A 12 39.48 10.33 51.25
CA GLU A 12 38.67 9.11 51.26
C GLU A 12 37.15 9.38 51.37
N PHE A 13 36.74 10.48 52.04
CA PHE A 13 35.32 10.83 52.14
C PHE A 13 34.73 11.36 50.82
N PHE A 14 35.56 11.95 49.95
CA PHE A 14 35.12 12.40 48.63
C PHE A 14 34.86 11.23 47.68
N LEU A 15 35.65 10.16 47.76
CA LEU A 15 35.48 8.96 46.92
C LEU A 15 34.23 8.16 47.30
N LEU A 16 33.89 8.07 48.60
CA LEU A 16 32.66 7.43 49.08
C LEU A 16 31.38 8.23 48.70
N GLY A 17 31.45 9.56 48.71
CA GLY A 17 30.37 10.43 48.22
C GLY A 17 30.14 10.32 46.70
N LEU A 18 31.21 10.17 45.91
CA LEU A 18 31.13 9.93 44.47
C LEU A 18 30.56 8.53 44.15
N LEU A 19 30.97 7.48 44.88
CA LEU A 19 30.47 6.12 44.66
C LEU A 19 28.99 5.95 45.03
N SER A 20 28.50 6.67 46.05
CA SER A 20 27.09 6.64 46.48
C SER A 20 26.13 7.42 45.57
N SER A 21 26.63 8.36 44.76
CA SER A 21 25.81 9.13 43.81
C SER A 21 25.70 8.48 42.42
N LEU A 22 26.60 7.57 42.06
CA LEU A 22 26.55 6.80 40.81
C LEU A 22 25.23 6.02 40.58
N PRO A 23 24.66 5.27 41.55
CA PRO A 23 23.41 4.54 41.32
C PRO A 23 22.22 5.47 41.09
N LEU A 24 22.17 6.63 41.78
CA LEU A 24 21.13 7.64 41.56
C LEU A 24 21.24 8.27 40.17
N LEU A 25 22.46 8.59 39.74
CA LEU A 25 22.71 9.14 38.40
C LEU A 25 22.34 8.12 37.31
N LEU A 26 22.71 6.85 37.48
CA LEU A 26 22.33 5.77 36.57
C LEU A 26 20.81 5.60 36.49
N MET A 27 20.12 5.62 37.63
CA MET A 27 18.65 5.55 37.67
C MET A 27 18.01 6.73 36.94
N LEU A 28 18.50 7.95 37.14
CA LEU A 28 18.00 9.14 36.42
C LEU A 28 18.22 9.02 34.91
N VAL A 29 19.38 8.55 34.47
CA VAL A 29 19.68 8.29 33.05
C VAL A 29 18.74 7.22 32.48
N CYS A 30 18.51 6.13 33.20
CA CYS A 30 17.59 5.08 32.78
C CYS A 30 16.14 5.57 32.66
N VAL A 31 15.67 6.37 33.63
CA VAL A 31 14.32 6.97 33.59
C VAL A 31 14.21 7.96 32.43
N ALA A 32 15.22 8.81 32.22
CA ALA A 32 15.24 9.75 31.11
C ALA A 32 15.22 9.02 29.76
N ALA A 33 16.08 8.01 29.58
CA ALA A 33 16.12 7.17 28.39
C ALA A 33 14.79 6.43 28.16
N GLY A 34 14.21 5.84 29.21
CA GLY A 34 12.91 5.19 29.15
C GLY A 34 11.79 6.16 28.72
N SER A 35 11.77 7.36 29.30
CA SER A 35 10.78 8.40 28.95
C SER A 35 10.92 8.85 27.49
N LEU A 36 12.14 8.95 26.98
CA LEU A 36 12.42 9.28 25.58
C LEU A 36 11.90 8.17 24.67
N VAL A 37 12.24 6.92 24.95
CA VAL A 37 11.76 5.76 24.17
C VAL A 37 10.23 5.72 24.12
N VAL A 38 9.55 5.91 25.26
CA VAL A 38 8.08 5.97 25.31
C VAL A 38 7.53 7.10 24.45
N ARG A 39 8.14 8.29 24.49
CA ARG A 39 7.73 9.42 23.64
C ARG A 39 7.90 9.13 22.15
N LEU A 40 9.02 8.51 21.75
CA LEU A 40 9.28 8.13 20.35
C LEU A 40 8.24 7.12 19.86
N VAL A 41 7.97 6.06 20.65
CA VAL A 41 6.97 5.04 20.33
C VAL A 41 5.56 5.64 20.21
N ARG A 42 5.18 6.56 21.11
CA ARG A 42 3.90 7.27 21.04
C ARG A 42 3.79 8.12 19.78
N ARG A 43 4.85 8.85 19.41
CA ARG A 43 4.89 9.64 18.16
C ARG A 43 4.76 8.75 16.92
N GLY A 44 5.51 7.65 16.85
CA GLY A 44 5.40 6.68 15.76
C GLY A 44 3.98 6.12 15.62
N SER A 45 3.38 5.72 16.75
CA SER A 45 2.01 5.19 16.78
C SER A 45 0.96 6.22 16.36
N LEU A 46 1.12 7.48 16.77
CA LEU A 46 0.22 8.57 16.37
C LEU A 46 0.24 8.77 14.85
N HIS A 47 1.43 8.85 14.26
CA HIS A 47 1.57 9.00 12.81
C HIS A 47 1.07 7.78 12.05
N TYR A 48 1.32 6.56 12.57
CA TYR A 48 0.79 5.35 11.96
C TYR A 48 -0.75 5.39 11.90
N ARG A 49 -1.40 5.72 13.02
CA ARG A 49 -2.87 5.83 13.08
C ARG A 49 -3.41 6.93 12.15
N ARG A 50 -2.75 8.10 12.10
CA ARG A 50 -3.11 9.15 11.12
C ARG A 50 -2.98 8.64 9.69
N GLY A 51 -1.92 7.90 9.40
CA GLY A 51 -1.71 7.25 8.11
C GLY A 51 -2.85 6.30 7.75
N SER A 52 -3.26 5.44 8.69
CA SER A 52 -4.41 4.53 8.49
C SER A 52 -5.71 5.28 8.25
N ASN A 53 -6.00 6.33 9.01
CA ASN A 53 -7.21 7.13 8.80
C ASN A 53 -7.21 7.80 7.41
N CYS A 54 -6.08 8.39 7.00
CA CYS A 54 -5.95 8.96 5.66
C CYS A 54 -6.10 7.90 4.56
N TRP A 55 -5.54 6.70 4.77
CA TRP A 55 -5.67 5.57 3.86
C TRP A 55 -7.12 5.17 3.66
N GLU A 56 -7.86 4.97 4.75
CA GLU A 56 -9.28 4.58 4.73
C GLU A 56 -10.16 5.64 4.05
N MET A 57 -9.79 6.92 4.16
CA MET A 57 -10.45 8.03 3.46
C MET A 57 -10.00 8.20 2.00
N GLY A 58 -9.03 7.41 1.51
CA GLY A 58 -8.50 7.52 0.15
C GLY A 58 -7.47 8.64 -0.07
N PHE A 59 -7.04 9.33 0.99
CA PHE A 59 -6.00 10.37 0.97
C PHE A 59 -4.60 9.72 0.96
N LEU A 60 -4.27 9.06 -0.15
CA LEU A 60 -3.09 8.20 -0.26
C LEU A 60 -1.76 8.95 -0.11
N GLN A 61 -1.68 10.22 -0.53
CA GLN A 61 -0.45 10.99 -0.42
C GLN A 61 -0.18 11.42 1.04
N GLU A 62 -1.21 11.87 1.75
CA GLU A 62 -1.15 12.17 3.18
C GLU A 62 -0.89 10.90 4.00
N ALA A 63 -1.51 9.78 3.63
CA ALA A 63 -1.27 8.48 4.25
C ALA A 63 0.21 8.09 4.14
N GLN A 64 0.77 8.17 2.92
CA GLN A 64 2.18 7.89 2.65
C GLN A 64 3.11 8.74 3.51
N ARG A 65 2.89 10.07 3.57
CA ARG A 65 3.71 10.98 4.40
C ARG A 65 3.65 10.62 5.88
N ASN A 66 2.46 10.27 6.38
CA ASN A 66 2.29 9.85 7.77
C ASN A 66 2.98 8.51 8.06
N PHE A 67 2.88 7.53 7.17
CA PHE A 67 3.60 6.25 7.33
C PHE A 67 5.12 6.40 7.23
N GLN A 68 5.63 7.24 6.32
CA GLN A 68 7.05 7.59 6.27
C GLN A 68 7.52 8.21 7.59
N THR A 69 6.71 9.12 8.15
CA THR A 69 7.00 9.73 9.46
C THR A 69 6.95 8.70 10.58
N ALA A 70 5.96 7.80 10.58
CA ALA A 70 5.87 6.71 11.55
C ALA A 70 7.08 5.78 11.50
N ALA A 71 7.59 5.47 10.30
CA ALA A 71 8.78 4.65 10.09
C ALA A 71 10.05 5.30 10.66
N ARG A 72 10.18 6.64 10.61
CA ARG A 72 11.31 7.37 11.21
C ARG A 72 11.33 7.29 12.74
N TRP A 73 10.16 7.22 13.38
CA TRP A 73 10.00 7.14 14.83
C TRP A 73 9.87 5.71 15.36
N SER A 74 9.95 4.69 14.49
CA SER A 74 9.75 3.29 14.83
C SER A 74 11.00 2.46 14.57
N PHE A 75 11.10 1.31 15.25
CA PHE A 75 12.20 0.35 15.10
C PHE A 75 11.65 -1.07 14.87
N GLY A 76 12.51 -1.96 14.38
CA GLY A 76 12.17 -3.37 14.16
C GLY A 76 10.91 -3.58 13.31
N GLY A 77 10.06 -4.52 13.72
CA GLY A 77 8.84 -4.87 12.98
C GLY A 77 7.88 -3.70 12.75
N ARG A 78 7.74 -2.77 13.70
CA ARG A 78 6.86 -1.60 13.52
C ARG A 78 7.35 -0.66 12.41
N ARG A 79 8.67 -0.53 12.26
CA ARG A 79 9.27 0.21 11.14
C ARG A 79 9.00 -0.50 9.82
N THR A 80 9.20 -1.83 9.78
CA THR A 80 8.88 -2.66 8.60
C THR A 80 7.43 -2.50 8.19
N GLU A 81 6.50 -2.55 9.15
CA GLU A 81 5.06 -2.39 8.91
C GLU A 81 4.74 -1.00 8.33
N ALA A 82 5.29 0.07 8.91
CA ALA A 82 5.09 1.41 8.39
C ALA A 82 5.65 1.55 6.96
N LEU A 83 6.82 1.00 6.66
CA LEU A 83 7.39 1.00 5.31
C LEU A 83 6.56 0.15 4.33
N ALA A 84 6.02 -0.98 4.77
CA ALA A 84 5.10 -1.77 3.96
C ALA A 84 3.87 -0.94 3.57
N ARG A 85 3.29 -0.19 4.51
CA ARG A 85 2.18 0.74 4.22
C ARG A 85 2.57 1.86 3.25
N VAL A 86 3.81 2.36 3.28
CA VAL A 86 4.33 3.30 2.27
C VAL A 86 4.31 2.66 0.88
N GLY A 87 4.83 1.44 0.76
CA GLY A 87 4.84 0.71 -0.51
C GLY A 87 3.43 0.46 -1.06
N LEU A 88 2.47 0.15 -0.19
CA LEU A 88 1.06 0.02 -0.58
C LEU A 88 0.47 1.37 -1.04
N CYS A 89 0.83 2.50 -0.41
CA CYS A 89 0.37 3.82 -0.89
C CYS A 89 0.88 4.10 -2.31
N GLN A 90 2.15 3.81 -2.57
CA GLN A 90 2.75 3.96 -3.89
C GLN A 90 2.03 3.07 -4.93
N LEU A 91 1.82 1.79 -4.62
CA LEU A 91 1.06 0.87 -5.47
C LEU A 91 -0.34 1.44 -5.80
N HIS A 92 -1.09 1.88 -4.80
CA HIS A 92 -2.45 2.36 -5.03
C HIS A 92 -2.49 3.67 -5.84
N ARG A 93 -1.43 4.49 -5.75
CA ARG A 93 -1.24 5.72 -6.54
C ARG A 93 -0.73 5.46 -7.96
N GLY A 94 -0.37 4.22 -8.31
CA GLY A 94 0.19 3.86 -9.63
C GLY A 94 1.71 4.02 -9.73
N GLU A 95 2.40 4.27 -8.61
CA GLU A 95 3.86 4.46 -8.56
C GLU A 95 4.58 3.10 -8.44
N TYR A 96 4.35 2.20 -9.40
CA TYR A 96 4.71 0.78 -9.28
C TYR A 96 6.20 0.54 -9.08
N ALA A 97 7.08 1.24 -9.79
CA ALA A 97 8.53 1.10 -9.65
C ALA A 97 9.00 1.49 -8.23
N GLN A 98 8.44 2.57 -7.68
CA GLN A 98 8.73 3.01 -6.31
C GLN A 98 8.17 2.04 -5.28
N ALA A 99 7.00 1.47 -5.54
CA ALA A 99 6.39 0.45 -4.70
C ALA A 99 7.27 -0.81 -4.63
N VAL A 100 7.79 -1.30 -5.77
CA VAL A 100 8.75 -2.43 -5.79
C VAL A 100 9.99 -2.11 -4.97
N ALA A 101 10.62 -0.96 -5.24
CA ALA A 101 11.83 -0.54 -4.51
C ALA A 101 11.61 -0.42 -3.00
N THR A 102 10.39 -0.11 -2.57
CA THR A 102 10.02 0.00 -1.14
C THR A 102 9.66 -1.35 -0.53
N LEU A 103 8.91 -2.20 -1.25
CA LEU A 103 8.36 -3.46 -0.74
C LEU A 103 9.37 -4.61 -0.75
N GLU A 104 10.17 -4.73 -1.81
CA GLU A 104 11.07 -5.86 -1.99
C GLU A 104 12.09 -6.02 -0.85
N PRO A 105 12.76 -4.96 -0.35
CA PRO A 105 13.67 -5.07 0.79
C PRO A 105 13.01 -5.54 2.10
N LEU A 106 11.67 -5.50 2.18
CA LEU A 106 10.91 -5.89 3.36
C LEU A 106 10.58 -7.39 3.40
N MET A 107 10.75 -8.11 2.30
CA MET A 107 10.29 -9.50 2.16
C MET A 107 10.93 -10.49 3.15
N GLY A 108 12.17 -10.23 3.55
CA GLY A 108 12.90 -10.99 4.57
C GLY A 108 12.86 -10.39 5.98
N ARG A 109 12.05 -9.35 6.21
CA ARG A 109 11.98 -8.65 7.50
C ARG A 109 10.79 -9.14 8.30
N ALA A 110 10.99 -9.28 9.61
CA ALA A 110 9.90 -9.59 10.53
C ALA A 110 8.90 -8.43 10.60
N LEU A 111 7.61 -8.77 10.58
CA LEU A 111 6.50 -7.88 10.90
C LEU A 111 5.98 -8.18 12.31
N PRO A 112 5.30 -7.22 12.98
CA PRO A 112 4.65 -7.48 14.26
C PRO A 112 3.62 -8.60 14.11
N ARG A 113 3.42 -9.40 15.17
CA ARG A 113 2.43 -10.49 15.17
C ARG A 113 1.01 -10.00 14.84
N SER A 114 0.67 -8.78 15.27
CA SER A 114 -0.60 -8.12 14.95
C SER A 114 -0.82 -7.89 13.44
N SER A 115 0.24 -7.97 12.64
CA SER A 115 0.22 -7.67 11.21
C SER A 115 0.34 -8.96 10.37
N ARG A 116 -0.16 -10.10 10.89
CA ARG A 116 -0.13 -11.41 10.21
C ARG A 116 -0.75 -11.36 8.81
N VAL A 117 -1.89 -10.67 8.66
CA VAL A 117 -2.56 -10.49 7.35
C VAL A 117 -1.66 -9.74 6.39
N LEU A 118 -1.02 -8.65 6.84
CA LEU A 118 -0.10 -7.89 6.01
C LEU A 118 1.12 -8.73 5.63
N TRP A 119 1.67 -9.51 6.55
CA TRP A 119 2.81 -10.40 6.29
C TRP A 119 2.50 -11.45 5.21
N ALA A 120 1.29 -12.00 5.21
CA ALA A 120 0.81 -12.95 4.21
C ALA A 120 0.51 -12.27 2.86
N ALA A 121 -0.06 -11.07 2.88
CA ALA A 121 -0.45 -10.34 1.67
C ALA A 121 0.72 -9.67 0.93
N LEU A 122 1.79 -9.27 1.64
CA LEU A 122 2.84 -8.41 1.08
C LEU A 122 3.54 -9.00 -0.16
N PRO A 123 3.88 -10.31 -0.21
CA PRO A 123 4.43 -10.92 -1.42
C PRO A 123 3.47 -10.86 -2.61
N GLY A 124 2.16 -11.02 -2.39
CA GLY A 124 1.15 -10.87 -3.44
C GLY A 124 1.07 -9.44 -3.97
N GLN A 125 1.19 -8.43 -3.09
CA GLN A 125 1.20 -7.02 -3.50
C GLN A 125 2.47 -6.66 -4.29
N LEU A 126 3.62 -7.23 -3.90
CA LEU A 126 4.86 -7.11 -4.67
C LEU A 126 4.74 -7.80 -6.04
N ALA A 127 4.17 -9.00 -6.08
CA ALA A 127 3.90 -9.73 -7.32
C ALA A 127 3.00 -8.92 -8.26
N LEU A 128 1.95 -8.27 -7.75
CA LEU A 128 1.12 -7.37 -8.54
C LEU A 128 1.93 -6.21 -9.14
N CYS A 129 2.78 -5.54 -8.36
CA CYS A 129 3.61 -4.45 -8.88
C CYS A 129 4.55 -4.92 -10.01
N LEU A 130 5.16 -6.09 -9.84
CA LEU A 130 6.07 -6.68 -10.83
C LEU A 130 5.32 -7.10 -12.10
N THR A 131 4.15 -7.71 -11.96
CA THR A 131 3.27 -8.06 -13.09
C THR A 131 2.90 -6.81 -13.91
N LEU A 132 2.54 -5.71 -13.25
CA LEU A 132 2.15 -4.47 -13.92
C LEU A 132 3.33 -3.82 -14.66
N GLN A 133 4.55 -4.03 -14.19
CA GLN A 133 5.80 -3.63 -14.87
C GLN A 133 6.23 -4.61 -15.97
N GLY A 134 5.63 -5.80 -16.03
CA GLY A 134 5.96 -6.84 -17.02
C GLY A 134 6.98 -7.88 -16.58
N ASP A 135 7.47 -7.83 -15.34
CA ASP A 135 8.39 -8.82 -14.78
C ASP A 135 7.61 -10.04 -14.24
N THR A 136 7.06 -10.82 -15.17
CA THR A 136 6.21 -11.98 -14.85
C THR A 136 6.96 -13.10 -14.12
N SER A 137 8.26 -13.25 -14.39
CA SER A 137 9.09 -14.27 -13.75
C SER A 137 9.32 -13.99 -12.26
N ARG A 138 9.62 -12.74 -11.88
CA ARG A 138 9.70 -12.37 -10.47
C ARG A 138 8.33 -12.33 -9.81
N ALA A 139 7.31 -11.87 -10.53
CA ALA A 139 5.94 -11.87 -10.02
C ALA A 139 5.48 -13.27 -9.61
N ARG A 140 5.70 -14.29 -10.46
CA ARG A 140 5.32 -15.68 -10.18
C ARG A 140 5.98 -16.21 -8.90
N ARG A 141 7.28 -16.00 -8.72
CA ARG A 141 8.01 -16.41 -7.51
C ARG A 141 7.45 -15.78 -6.24
N TRP A 142 7.13 -14.49 -6.27
CA TRP A 142 6.55 -13.82 -5.12
C TRP A 142 5.10 -14.21 -4.86
N LEU A 143 4.35 -14.58 -5.90
CA LEU A 143 3.00 -15.09 -5.77
C LEU A 143 2.98 -16.49 -5.15
N GLU A 144 3.89 -17.38 -5.57
CA GLU A 144 4.11 -18.68 -4.92
C GLU A 144 4.46 -18.50 -3.44
N GLU A 145 5.34 -17.55 -3.11
CA GLU A 145 5.63 -17.21 -1.72
C GLU A 145 4.39 -16.71 -0.97
N ALA A 146 3.56 -15.88 -1.60
CA ALA A 146 2.32 -15.40 -1.02
C ALA A 146 1.38 -16.57 -0.67
N HIS A 147 1.23 -17.53 -1.59
CA HIS A 147 0.46 -18.75 -1.37
C HIS A 147 1.04 -19.58 -0.23
N ARG A 148 2.36 -19.76 -0.14
CA ARG A 148 2.98 -20.48 0.98
C ARG A 148 2.70 -19.84 2.34
N ARG A 149 2.59 -18.50 2.38
CA ARG A 149 2.26 -17.76 3.61
C ARG A 149 0.77 -17.78 3.97
N CYS A 150 -0.09 -18.15 3.03
CA CYS A 150 -1.53 -18.22 3.23
C CYS A 150 -1.95 -19.69 3.45
N GLU A 151 -2.58 -19.97 4.58
CA GLU A 151 -3.24 -21.27 4.82
C GLU A 151 -4.57 -21.33 4.05
N GLY A 152 -4.52 -21.34 2.72
CA GLY A 152 -5.69 -21.41 1.84
C GLY A 152 -5.81 -20.26 0.84
N THR A 153 -6.99 -20.14 0.22
CA THR A 153 -7.23 -19.06 -0.76
C THR A 153 -7.57 -17.77 -0.04
N ALA A 154 -6.73 -16.76 -0.22
CA ALA A 154 -6.92 -15.45 0.36
C ALA A 154 -7.41 -14.44 -0.67
N THR A 155 -8.43 -13.65 -0.33
CA THR A 155 -9.05 -12.67 -1.25
C THR A 155 -8.06 -11.63 -1.76
N PHE A 156 -7.04 -11.30 -0.99
CA PHE A 156 -5.97 -10.37 -1.38
C PHE A 156 -4.99 -10.92 -2.44
N LEU A 157 -5.06 -12.20 -2.80
CA LEU A 157 -4.24 -12.80 -3.87
C LEU A 157 -4.94 -12.83 -5.23
N ILE A 158 -6.27 -12.70 -5.26
CA ILE A 158 -7.06 -12.79 -6.50
C ILE A 158 -6.62 -11.75 -7.53
N LEU A 159 -6.41 -10.50 -7.11
CA LEU A 159 -5.99 -9.43 -8.00
C LEU A 159 -4.57 -9.67 -8.58
N PRO A 160 -3.53 -9.95 -7.77
CA PRO A 160 -2.22 -10.36 -8.27
C PRO A 160 -2.26 -11.54 -9.25
N GLU A 161 -3.02 -12.59 -8.93
CA GLU A 161 -3.17 -13.79 -9.77
C GLU A 161 -3.82 -13.45 -11.12
N ALA A 162 -4.96 -12.75 -11.10
CA ALA A 162 -5.67 -12.38 -12.31
C ALA A 162 -4.83 -11.44 -13.19
N ALA A 163 -4.10 -10.50 -12.58
CA ALA A 163 -3.17 -9.64 -13.30
C ALA A 163 -2.09 -10.47 -14.01
N LEU A 164 -1.50 -11.45 -13.32
CA LEU A 164 -0.45 -12.29 -13.89
C LEU A 164 -1.00 -13.15 -15.05
N LEU A 165 -2.18 -13.74 -14.87
CA LEU A 165 -2.85 -14.52 -15.92
C LEU A 165 -3.17 -13.66 -17.15
N CYS A 166 -3.71 -12.45 -16.96
CA CYS A 166 -3.93 -11.50 -18.06
C CYS A 166 -2.62 -11.14 -18.76
N ARG A 167 -1.54 -10.94 -18.00
CA ARG A 167 -0.22 -10.60 -18.54
C ARG A 167 0.39 -11.73 -19.36
N GLU A 168 0.10 -12.97 -19.00
CA GLU A 168 0.49 -14.19 -19.71
C GLU A 168 -0.41 -14.52 -20.91
N GLY A 169 -1.44 -13.70 -21.19
CA GLY A 169 -2.41 -13.96 -22.25
C GLY A 169 -3.45 -15.03 -21.93
N ARG A 170 -3.51 -15.50 -20.67
CA ARG A 170 -4.43 -16.53 -20.19
C ARG A 170 -5.76 -15.91 -19.72
N PHE A 171 -6.41 -15.15 -20.60
CA PHE A 171 -7.58 -14.33 -20.27
C PHE A 171 -8.77 -15.15 -19.74
N GLY A 172 -9.02 -16.35 -20.28
CA GLY A 172 -10.09 -17.23 -19.81
C GLY A 172 -9.91 -17.65 -18.36
N ALA A 173 -8.69 -18.04 -17.99
CA ALA A 173 -8.35 -18.39 -16.61
C ALA A 173 -8.42 -17.17 -15.68
N ALA A 174 -7.99 -15.98 -16.15
CA ALA A 174 -8.10 -14.75 -15.38
C ALA A 174 -9.55 -14.38 -15.10
N LEU A 175 -10.42 -14.44 -16.13
CA LEU A 175 -11.83 -14.14 -16.00
C LEU A 175 -12.54 -15.13 -15.08
N GLN A 176 -12.33 -16.43 -15.28
CA GLN A 176 -12.87 -17.46 -14.40
C GLN A 176 -12.46 -17.21 -12.95
N ARG A 177 -11.18 -16.94 -12.71
CA ARG A 177 -10.67 -16.66 -11.36
C ARG A 177 -11.32 -15.44 -10.72
N LEU A 178 -11.57 -14.38 -11.50
CA LEU A 178 -12.25 -13.18 -11.01
C LEU A 178 -13.74 -13.43 -10.76
N ASP A 179 -14.41 -14.20 -11.62
CA ASP A 179 -15.84 -14.52 -11.52
C ASP A 179 -16.13 -15.46 -10.34
N ASP A 180 -15.31 -16.49 -10.11
CA ASP A 180 -15.42 -17.42 -8.99
C ASP A 180 -15.47 -16.69 -7.64
N TRP A 181 -14.74 -15.57 -7.53
CA TRP A 181 -14.63 -14.77 -6.31
C TRP A 181 -15.43 -13.47 -6.35
N TRP A 182 -16.10 -13.18 -7.45
CA TRP A 182 -16.82 -11.92 -7.64
C TRP A 182 -17.89 -11.67 -6.56
N PRO A 183 -18.72 -12.67 -6.17
CA PRO A 183 -19.71 -12.47 -5.11
C PRO A 183 -19.07 -12.08 -3.78
N LEU A 184 -17.95 -12.73 -3.41
CA LEU A 184 -17.25 -12.47 -2.15
C LEU A 184 -16.56 -11.09 -2.18
N LEU A 185 -15.86 -10.77 -3.26
CA LEU A 185 -15.20 -9.47 -3.42
C LEU A 185 -16.21 -8.31 -3.34
N ARG A 186 -17.42 -8.50 -3.88
CA ARG A 186 -18.51 -7.54 -3.79
C ARG A 186 -19.06 -7.44 -2.36
N PHE A 187 -19.28 -8.56 -1.69
CA PHE A 187 -19.82 -8.63 -0.33
C PHE A 187 -18.87 -7.98 0.69
N GLU A 188 -17.58 -8.28 0.61
CA GLU A 188 -16.58 -7.79 1.56
C GLU A 188 -16.09 -6.36 1.25
N GLY A 189 -16.58 -5.75 0.16
CA GLY A 189 -16.16 -4.40 -0.25
C GLY A 189 -14.73 -4.31 -0.78
N TYR A 190 -14.04 -5.45 -0.99
CA TYR A 190 -12.70 -5.50 -1.59
C TYR A 190 -12.67 -5.32 -3.11
N LEU A 191 -13.83 -5.07 -3.70
CA LEU A 191 -13.96 -4.86 -5.13
C LEU A 191 -13.39 -3.49 -5.53
N CYS A 192 -12.07 -3.47 -5.70
CA CYS A 192 -11.35 -2.27 -6.13
C CYS A 192 -11.45 -2.06 -7.64
N ASP A 193 -11.19 -0.84 -8.07
CA ASP A 193 -11.28 -0.44 -9.48
C ASP A 193 -10.37 -1.26 -10.40
N ARG A 194 -9.22 -1.72 -9.88
CA ARG A 194 -8.28 -2.57 -10.64
C ARG A 194 -8.81 -3.98 -10.88
N THR A 195 -9.55 -4.54 -9.93
CA THR A 195 -10.22 -5.83 -10.12
C THR A 195 -11.28 -5.74 -11.21
N ARG A 196 -12.08 -4.66 -11.20
CA ARG A 196 -13.05 -4.40 -12.28
C ARG A 196 -12.33 -4.22 -13.62
N LEU A 197 -11.30 -3.37 -13.66
CA LEU A 197 -10.51 -3.11 -14.86
C LEU A 197 -10.00 -4.41 -15.48
N LEU A 198 -9.36 -5.28 -14.70
CA LEU A 198 -8.80 -6.53 -15.21
C LEU A 198 -9.87 -7.53 -15.65
N ARG A 199 -11.02 -7.58 -14.98
CA ARG A 199 -12.15 -8.40 -15.40
C ARG A 199 -12.67 -7.96 -16.76
N GLU A 200 -12.92 -6.66 -16.89
CA GLU A 200 -13.41 -6.06 -18.13
C GLU A 200 -12.39 -6.21 -19.27
N PHE A 201 -11.11 -6.03 -18.98
CA PHE A 201 -10.03 -6.28 -19.92
C PHE A 201 -9.97 -7.75 -20.37
N ALA A 202 -10.04 -8.70 -19.44
CA ALA A 202 -10.04 -10.13 -19.77
C ALA A 202 -11.23 -10.52 -20.65
N SER A 203 -12.43 -10.03 -20.32
CA SER A 203 -13.65 -10.23 -21.13
C SER A 203 -13.50 -9.66 -22.53
N TRP A 204 -12.98 -8.43 -22.66
CA TRP A 204 -12.74 -7.79 -23.96
C TRP A 204 -11.76 -8.59 -24.83
N ARG A 205 -10.72 -9.19 -24.23
CA ARG A 205 -9.72 -9.98 -24.94
C ARG A 205 -10.24 -11.33 -25.42
N LEU A 206 -11.24 -11.90 -24.74
CA LEU A 206 -11.85 -13.17 -25.14
C LEU A 206 -12.88 -12.99 -26.26
N GLU A 207 -13.76 -12.00 -26.15
CA GLU A 207 -14.88 -11.80 -27.08
C GLU A 207 -15.03 -10.33 -27.49
N PRO A 208 -14.08 -9.76 -28.26
CA PRO A 208 -14.05 -8.32 -28.55
C PRO A 208 -15.31 -7.81 -29.28
N GLU A 209 -15.87 -8.61 -30.19
CA GLU A 209 -17.06 -8.24 -30.98
C GLU A 209 -18.34 -8.17 -30.13
N ARG A 210 -18.53 -9.14 -29.24
CA ARG A 210 -19.67 -9.17 -28.32
C ARG A 210 -19.55 -8.04 -27.30
N TYR A 211 -18.35 -7.89 -26.77
CA TYR A 211 -18.04 -6.89 -25.76
C TYR A 211 -18.20 -5.46 -26.30
N ALA A 212 -17.89 -5.19 -27.58
CA ALA A 212 -18.18 -3.91 -28.22
C ALA A 212 -19.68 -3.55 -28.27
N ARG A 213 -20.58 -4.54 -28.30
CA ARG A 213 -22.04 -4.33 -28.36
C ARG A 213 -22.67 -4.20 -26.98
N GLU A 214 -22.19 -4.96 -25.99
CA GLU A 214 -22.86 -5.11 -24.68
C GLU A 214 -22.22 -4.25 -23.57
N SER A 215 -20.97 -3.83 -23.72
CA SER A 215 -20.16 -3.39 -22.57
C SER A 215 -20.04 -1.87 -22.36
N VAL A 216 -20.74 -1.06 -23.17
CA VAL A 216 -20.76 0.41 -22.96
C VAL A 216 -21.19 0.77 -21.54
N VAL A 217 -22.17 0.07 -20.98
CA VAL A 217 -22.64 0.30 -19.61
C VAL A 217 -21.56 -0.09 -18.60
N GLN A 218 -20.84 -1.19 -18.83
CA GLN A 218 -19.80 -1.68 -17.93
C GLN A 218 -18.60 -0.73 -17.89
N TRP A 219 -18.24 -0.09 -19.02
CA TRP A 219 -17.12 0.87 -19.08
C TRP A 219 -17.42 2.17 -18.36
N LEU A 220 -18.69 2.57 -18.34
CA LEU A 220 -19.12 3.77 -17.61
C LEU A 220 -19.04 3.59 -16.09
N VAL A 221 -18.96 2.35 -15.59
CA VAL A 221 -18.81 2.04 -14.16
C VAL A 221 -17.36 2.14 -13.71
N LEU A 222 -16.38 2.03 -14.62
CA LEU A 222 -14.97 2.23 -14.27
C LEU A 222 -14.71 3.71 -13.98
N PRO A 223 -13.95 4.06 -12.93
CA PRO A 223 -13.55 5.43 -12.67
C PRO A 223 -12.70 5.97 -13.84
N PRO A 224 -12.59 7.30 -13.99
CA PRO A 224 -11.71 7.87 -14.99
C PRO A 224 -10.26 7.52 -14.63
N PHE A 225 -9.51 7.05 -15.62
CA PHE A 225 -8.08 6.79 -15.46
C PHE A 225 -7.30 8.10 -15.42
N ARG A 226 -6.28 8.14 -14.57
CA ARG A 226 -5.35 9.27 -14.48
C ARG A 226 -4.39 9.23 -15.68
N GLN A 227 -3.92 10.38 -16.13
CA GLN A 227 -3.01 10.44 -17.28
C GLN A 227 -1.71 9.70 -16.99
N GLU A 228 -1.18 9.83 -15.78
CA GLU A 228 0.07 9.17 -15.37
C GLU A 228 -0.07 7.64 -15.35
N GLU A 229 -1.26 7.12 -15.03
CA GLU A 229 -1.53 5.68 -15.06
C GLU A 229 -1.64 5.17 -16.51
N LEU A 230 -2.25 5.95 -17.40
CA LEU A 230 -2.30 5.66 -18.84
C LEU A 230 -0.90 5.66 -19.45
N ASP A 231 -0.10 6.70 -19.21
CA ASP A 231 1.27 6.81 -19.72
C ASP A 231 2.16 5.67 -19.21
N PHE A 232 1.98 5.27 -17.94
CA PHE A 232 2.68 4.10 -17.39
C PHE A 232 2.33 2.82 -18.16
N PHE A 233 1.03 2.55 -18.37
CA PHE A 233 0.61 1.35 -19.07
C PHE A 233 0.91 1.41 -20.55
N ASP A 234 0.97 2.57 -21.18
CA ASP A 234 1.40 2.70 -22.58
C ASP A 234 2.83 2.16 -22.75
N ALA A 235 3.72 2.53 -21.83
CA ALA A 235 5.10 2.06 -21.83
C ALA A 235 5.26 0.59 -21.39
N HIS A 236 4.48 0.13 -20.40
CA HIS A 236 4.72 -1.16 -19.75
C HIS A 236 3.71 -2.24 -20.09
N TRP A 237 2.51 -1.91 -20.55
CA TRP A 237 1.44 -2.85 -20.93
C TRP A 237 0.57 -2.29 -22.07
N PRO A 238 1.09 -2.14 -23.30
CA PRO A 238 0.39 -1.45 -24.39
C PRO A 238 -1.04 -1.97 -24.63
N LEU A 239 -1.24 -3.30 -24.59
CA LEU A 239 -2.56 -3.91 -24.77
C LEU A 239 -3.59 -3.46 -23.72
N LEU A 240 -3.18 -3.27 -22.46
CA LEU A 240 -4.06 -2.78 -21.41
C LEU A 240 -4.27 -1.27 -21.56
N ALA A 241 -3.25 -0.52 -21.97
CA ALA A 241 -3.36 0.91 -22.25
C ALA A 241 -4.37 1.20 -23.38
N ASP A 242 -4.31 0.46 -24.48
CA ASP A 242 -5.26 0.55 -25.60
C ASP A 242 -6.70 0.36 -25.13
N PHE A 243 -6.92 -0.65 -24.28
CA PHE A 243 -8.22 -0.90 -23.66
C PHE A 243 -8.67 0.29 -22.80
N MET A 244 -7.79 0.79 -21.92
CA MET A 244 -8.09 1.92 -21.05
C MET A 244 -8.37 3.21 -21.84
N TRP A 245 -7.62 3.49 -22.90
CA TRP A 245 -7.83 4.62 -23.80
C TRP A 245 -9.19 4.54 -24.49
N THR A 246 -9.52 3.37 -25.03
CA THR A 246 -10.81 3.12 -25.70
C THR A 246 -11.96 3.36 -24.72
N ALA A 247 -11.86 2.85 -23.50
CA ALA A 247 -12.83 3.09 -22.44
C ALA A 247 -12.96 4.58 -22.08
N GLN A 248 -11.85 5.31 -21.97
CA GLN A 248 -11.86 6.74 -21.65
C GLN A 248 -12.49 7.58 -22.78
N VAL A 249 -12.20 7.27 -24.04
CA VAL A 249 -12.78 7.95 -25.22
C VAL A 249 -14.29 7.73 -25.28
N LEU A 250 -14.76 6.49 -25.13
CA LEU A 250 -16.19 6.21 -25.12
C LEU A 250 -16.89 6.95 -23.97
N ARG A 251 -16.31 6.94 -22.76
CA ARG A 251 -16.85 7.68 -21.62
C ARG A 251 -16.99 9.18 -21.93
N LYS A 252 -15.98 9.83 -22.53
CA LYS A 252 -16.05 11.24 -22.95
C LYS A 252 -17.15 11.48 -23.99
N ARG A 253 -17.37 10.54 -24.92
CA ARG A 253 -18.44 10.64 -25.93
C ARG A 253 -19.83 10.51 -25.30
N PHE A 254 -20.05 9.53 -24.43
CA PHE A 254 -21.34 9.31 -23.77
C PHE A 254 -21.67 10.38 -22.73
N GLY A 255 -20.67 10.92 -22.01
CA GLY A 255 -20.86 12.05 -21.09
C GLY A 255 -21.41 13.28 -21.81
N ARG A 256 -20.88 13.61 -23.00
CA ARG A 256 -21.38 14.70 -23.85
C ARG A 256 -22.83 14.49 -24.28
N LEU A 257 -23.19 13.26 -24.66
CA LEU A 257 -24.56 12.92 -25.07
C LEU A 257 -25.58 13.02 -23.93
N ARG A 258 -25.21 12.69 -22.68
CA ARG A 258 -26.10 12.90 -21.52
C ARG A 258 -26.27 14.38 -21.21
N GLY A 259 -25.18 15.16 -21.21
CA GLY A 259 -25.24 16.61 -20.99
C GLY A 259 -26.12 17.34 -22.00
N PHE A 260 -26.10 16.90 -23.27
CA PHE A 260 -26.94 17.45 -24.34
C PHE A 260 -28.44 17.15 -24.15
N LYS A 261 -28.80 15.97 -23.63
CA LYS A 261 -30.20 15.59 -23.34
C LYS A 261 -30.79 16.32 -22.13
N SER A 262 -29.98 16.73 -21.16
CA SER A 262 -30.44 17.56 -20.05
C SER A 262 -30.59 19.05 -20.42
N ALA A 263 -29.78 19.57 -21.35
CA ALA A 263 -29.89 20.95 -21.82
C ALA A 263 -31.12 21.20 -22.71
N THR A 264 -31.56 20.19 -23.48
CA THR A 264 -32.74 20.27 -24.36
C THR A 264 -34.08 20.12 -23.64
N ARG A 265 -34.10 19.83 -22.32
CA ARG A 265 -35.33 19.76 -21.50
C ARG A 265 -35.61 21.04 -20.69
N MET A 266 -34.86 22.12 -20.89
CA MET A 266 -34.99 23.37 -20.12
C MET A 266 -35.45 24.59 -20.94
N THR A 267 -36.22 24.39 -22.01
CA THR A 267 -37.04 25.47 -22.60
C THR A 267 -38.52 25.16 -22.37
N PRO A 268 -39.10 25.62 -21.25
CA PRO A 268 -40.55 25.76 -21.16
C PRO A 268 -40.98 26.92 -22.06
N ALA A 269 -42.00 26.67 -22.88
CA ALA A 269 -42.80 27.70 -23.53
C ALA A 269 -43.74 28.36 -22.51
#